data_AF-A0A4R6RQ05-F1
#
_entry.id   AF-A0A4R6RQ05-F1
#
_cell.length_a   1.000
_cell.length_b   1.000
_cell.length_c   1.000
_cell.angle_alpha   90.00
_cell.angle_beta   90.00
_cell.angle_gamma   90.00
#
_symmetry.space_group_name_H-M   'P 1'
#
loop_
_entity.id
_entity.type
_entity.pdbx_description
1 polymer ?
#
loop_
_entity_poly.entity_id
_entity_poly.type
_entity_poly.pdbx_seq_one_letter_code
_entity_poly.pdbx_strand_id
1 'polypeptide(L)'
;VVLQLGEEVSSNVQSWAQACAERLARDKRKATGLLVMLLPDGSSFEVEPDKGAKALSAALDQKGVIAAVGAARSVFMLREHAADLYAIDRLEVAHPQLEGDRIARRELAARRSQVADAVRRELLATFAVASWFSNDAKLKGLEGSPLASIASFVASATFTKSPVVHSELLYRDRPSTSAMAALRALAYAMVGHGGKADLGIEGYPAERGLYLTVLKPFGLHRQIGEGTYRFCDPEETLLGESLRPAWAVAAGAKSLRLDELFRLWAKPPYGVKRGVMPVLALAYLLAHRSSVAVYVEGVFQAQLDEIFVDRLLQDPSHIEFRRIQRSQRDAAFINALAHLLSDKDETLEAEALPVASRLFQRFKSLPMWAQRTQSVSVITRRVRDVVLKASDPEALLFTDLMDVLKDEADPAVVVCAALTESEAAFGAMLNSLRTTLAEQLGVDPTTFDGVGLRSVTVTGVTADLRFDAFAMRAGAFEGGNGDVEGLASLLVHKPARSWTDREQQQARFELAKLTRKFREAEALAAIKGRDPTAQAISLMVGLDPNSQPLFHAFEVTEKERRQADQLAEQLIAAMEGSKSPSAVEYAAIARVLEILSSNVSEAV
;
A
#
# COMPACT_ATOMS: atom_id res chain seq x y z
N VAL A 1 37.69 -29.37 1.37
CA VAL A 1 38.40 -30.21 2.36
C VAL A 1 39.48 -29.33 2.98
N VAL A 2 39.65 -29.37 4.29
CA VAL A 2 40.64 -28.60 5.05
C VAL A 2 41.57 -29.59 5.74
N LEU A 3 42.88 -29.41 5.60
CA LEU A 3 43.86 -30.14 6.39
C LEU A 3 44.10 -29.36 7.68
N GLN A 4 43.90 -30.00 8.83
CA GLN A 4 44.07 -29.42 10.15
C GLN A 4 45.21 -30.14 10.86
N LEU A 5 46.34 -29.44 11.05
CA LEU A 5 47.43 -29.93 11.88
C LEU A 5 47.00 -29.90 13.35
N GLY A 6 47.19 -31.01 14.05
CA GLY A 6 46.98 -31.12 15.49
C GLY A 6 48.31 -30.93 16.22
N GLU A 7 48.72 -29.70 16.44
CA GLU A 7 49.93 -29.33 17.21
C GLU A 7 49.52 -28.92 18.63
N GLU A 8 50.39 -29.21 19.61
CA GLU A 8 50.24 -28.82 21.02
C GLU A 8 48.89 -29.26 21.65
N VAL A 9 48.39 -30.43 21.26
CA VAL A 9 47.13 -30.98 21.78
C VAL A 9 47.40 -31.73 23.07
N SER A 10 47.25 -31.01 24.17
CA SER A 10 47.31 -31.58 25.53
C SER A 10 46.16 -32.56 25.82
N SER A 11 46.25 -33.28 26.94
CA SER A 11 45.16 -34.10 27.49
C SER A 11 43.79 -33.39 27.59
N ASN A 12 43.75 -32.06 27.71
CA ASN A 12 42.51 -31.27 27.64
C ASN A 12 42.14 -30.91 26.19
N VAL A 13 41.75 -31.92 25.42
CA VAL A 13 41.40 -31.82 23.99
C VAL A 13 40.24 -30.84 23.70
N GLN A 14 39.38 -30.57 24.68
CA GLN A 14 38.20 -29.71 24.51
C GLN A 14 38.58 -28.26 24.24
N SER A 15 39.56 -27.74 24.98
CA SER A 15 40.04 -26.36 24.80
C SER A 15 40.62 -26.13 23.40
N TRP A 16 41.45 -27.07 22.93
CA TRP A 16 41.99 -27.08 21.59
C TRP A 16 40.89 -27.17 20.52
N ALA A 17 39.94 -28.10 20.69
CA ALA A 17 38.85 -28.30 19.75
C ALA A 17 37.99 -27.03 19.60
N GLN A 18 37.70 -26.33 20.70
CA GLN A 18 36.96 -25.06 20.69
C GLN A 18 37.72 -23.96 19.95
N ALA A 19 39.00 -23.74 20.26
CA ALA A 19 39.82 -22.75 19.58
C ALA A 19 39.97 -23.04 18.07
N CYS A 20 40.16 -24.31 17.73
CA CYS A 20 40.24 -24.75 16.34
C CYS A 20 38.91 -24.56 15.60
N ALA A 21 37.78 -24.92 16.22
CA ALA A 21 36.45 -24.73 15.65
C ALA A 21 36.15 -23.25 15.42
N GLU A 22 36.56 -22.35 16.32
CA GLU A 22 36.40 -20.91 16.13
C GLU A 22 37.16 -20.39 14.91
N ARG A 23 38.39 -20.84 14.71
CA ARG A 23 39.18 -20.50 13.53
C ARG A 23 38.51 -21.01 12.24
N LEU A 24 38.16 -22.29 12.21
CA LEU A 24 37.52 -22.93 11.04
C LEU A 24 36.14 -22.33 10.73
N ALA A 25 35.38 -21.92 11.75
CA ALA A 25 34.10 -21.24 11.56
C ALA A 25 34.26 -19.86 10.90
N ARG A 26 35.31 -19.10 11.23
CA ARG A 26 35.61 -17.80 10.61
C ARG A 26 35.99 -17.93 9.13
N ASP A 27 36.63 -19.03 8.76
CA ASP A 27 37.10 -19.32 7.40
C ASP A 27 36.05 -20.02 6.51
N LYS A 28 34.93 -20.48 7.09
CA LYS A 28 33.80 -21.15 6.40
C LYS A 28 33.16 -20.33 5.27
N ARG A 29 33.48 -19.04 5.11
CA ARG A 29 32.75 -18.02 4.32
C ARG A 29 32.44 -18.37 2.85
N LYS A 30 32.97 -19.47 2.30
CA LYS A 30 32.78 -19.89 0.90
C LYS A 30 32.11 -21.25 0.70
N ALA A 31 31.77 -22.01 1.75
CA ALA A 31 31.27 -23.38 1.62
C ALA A 31 30.04 -23.71 2.49
N THR A 32 29.19 -24.63 2.03
CA THR A 32 28.00 -25.11 2.77
C THR A 32 28.38 -25.93 4.01
N GLY A 33 29.46 -26.70 3.92
CA GLY A 33 30.02 -27.47 5.02
C GLY A 33 31.51 -27.73 4.82
N LEU A 34 32.15 -28.30 5.83
CA LEU A 34 33.60 -28.59 5.85
C LEU A 34 33.87 -30.08 5.97
N LEU A 35 34.79 -30.59 5.16
CA LEU A 35 35.46 -31.87 5.44
C LEU A 35 36.83 -31.53 6.01
N VAL A 36 37.09 -31.90 7.25
CA VAL A 36 38.34 -31.60 7.95
C VAL A 36 39.12 -32.91 8.09
N MET A 37 40.38 -32.92 7.66
CA MET A 37 41.30 -34.01 7.94
C MET A 37 42.24 -33.59 9.06
N LEU A 38 42.10 -34.20 10.23
CA LEU A 38 42.99 -34.00 11.37
C LEU A 38 44.27 -34.81 11.17
N LEU A 39 45.38 -34.10 11.10
CA LEU A 39 46.73 -34.63 10.96
C LEU A 39 47.46 -34.48 12.31
N PRO A 40 47.49 -35.52 13.16
CA PRO A 40 48.09 -35.43 14.49
C PRO A 40 49.61 -35.23 14.40
N ASP A 41 50.15 -34.32 15.21
CA ASP A 41 51.61 -34.16 15.34
C ASP A 41 52.24 -35.29 16.15
N GLY A 42 53.32 -35.87 15.64
CA GLY A 42 53.93 -37.05 16.27
C GLY A 42 54.58 -36.79 17.63
N SER A 43 54.87 -35.53 17.97
CA SER A 43 55.55 -35.14 19.21
C SER A 43 54.70 -34.34 20.19
N SER A 44 53.63 -33.70 19.73
CA SER A 44 52.82 -32.75 20.51
C SER A 44 51.32 -33.07 20.53
N PHE A 45 50.90 -34.22 19.99
CA PHE A 45 49.52 -34.69 20.06
C PHE A 45 49.38 -35.82 21.09
N GLU A 46 49.02 -35.48 22.32
CA GLU A 46 49.03 -36.40 23.48
C GLU A 46 47.78 -37.29 23.60
N VAL A 47 46.77 -37.08 22.75
CA VAL A 47 45.50 -37.80 22.77
C VAL A 47 45.36 -38.76 21.60
N GLU A 48 44.47 -39.73 21.72
CA GLU A 48 44.13 -40.60 20.58
C GLU A 48 43.50 -39.77 19.44
N PRO A 49 43.95 -39.91 18.17
CA PRO A 49 43.46 -39.11 17.05
C PRO A 49 41.93 -39.10 16.90
N ASP A 50 41.29 -40.24 17.14
CA ASP A 50 39.83 -40.39 17.09
C ASP A 50 39.13 -39.53 18.17
N LYS A 51 39.72 -39.40 19.38
CA LYS A 51 39.20 -38.53 20.44
C LYS A 51 39.32 -37.06 20.06
N GLY A 52 40.42 -36.67 19.41
CA GLY A 52 40.61 -35.33 18.86
C GLY A 52 39.61 -34.99 17.76
N ALA A 53 39.43 -35.89 16.80
CA ALA A 53 38.46 -35.72 15.72
C ALA A 53 37.02 -35.66 16.25
N LYS A 54 36.66 -36.51 17.21
CA LYS A 54 35.37 -36.48 17.89
C LYS A 54 35.13 -35.13 18.57
N ALA A 55 36.06 -34.67 19.41
CA ALA A 55 35.94 -33.39 20.12
C ALA A 55 35.83 -32.20 19.15
N LEU A 56 36.63 -32.17 18.09
CA LEU A 56 36.55 -31.12 17.06
C LEU A 56 35.22 -31.15 16.30
N SER A 57 34.68 -32.33 15.99
CA SER A 57 33.37 -32.44 15.34
C SER A 57 32.24 -31.90 16.20
N ALA A 58 32.28 -32.14 17.52
CA ALA A 58 31.30 -31.60 18.47
C ALA A 58 31.44 -30.08 18.61
N ALA A 59 32.67 -29.56 18.70
CA ALA A 59 32.92 -28.13 18.78
C ALA A 59 32.48 -27.37 17.51
N LEU A 60 32.63 -27.97 16.33
CA LEU A 60 32.14 -27.41 15.07
C LEU A 60 30.61 -27.37 15.01
N ASP A 61 29.93 -28.43 15.48
CA ASP A 61 28.47 -28.48 15.56
C ASP A 61 27.91 -27.39 16.51
N GLN A 62 28.53 -27.21 17.68
CA GLN A 62 28.17 -26.13 18.63
C GLN A 62 28.29 -24.72 18.02
N LYS A 63 29.17 -24.53 17.02
CA LYS A 63 29.31 -23.28 16.28
C LYS A 63 28.39 -23.18 15.04
N GLY A 64 27.49 -24.15 14.82
CA GLY A 64 26.60 -24.22 13.67
C GLY A 64 27.33 -24.54 12.36
N VAL A 65 28.47 -25.22 12.44
CA VAL A 65 29.26 -25.61 11.27
C VAL A 65 28.98 -27.06 10.91
N ILE A 66 28.29 -27.25 9.77
CA ILE A 66 28.12 -28.56 9.14
C ILE A 66 29.49 -29.09 8.76
N ALA A 67 29.97 -30.13 9.42
CA ALA A 67 31.30 -30.68 9.15
C ALA A 67 31.41 -32.19 9.38
N ALA A 68 32.36 -32.81 8.68
CA ALA A 68 32.88 -34.12 9.03
C ALA A 68 34.38 -33.99 9.34
N VAL A 69 34.84 -34.60 10.42
CA VAL A 69 36.24 -34.60 10.84
C VAL A 69 36.79 -36.01 10.73
N GLY A 70 37.76 -36.23 9.83
CA GLY A 70 38.50 -37.46 9.68
C GLY A 70 39.76 -37.44 10.54
N ALA A 71 40.05 -38.51 11.27
CA ALA A 71 41.32 -38.71 11.95
C ALA A 71 42.30 -39.50 11.06
N ALA A 72 43.46 -38.92 10.77
CA ALA A 72 44.56 -39.63 10.14
C ALA A 72 45.25 -40.56 11.16
N ARG A 73 45.44 -41.84 10.78
CA ARG A 73 46.09 -42.84 11.65
C ARG A 73 47.61 -42.72 11.68
N SER A 74 48.21 -42.34 10.56
CA SER A 74 49.64 -42.08 10.42
C SER A 74 49.84 -40.97 9.40
N VAL A 75 50.69 -40.01 9.73
CA VAL A 75 51.01 -38.86 8.88
C VAL A 75 52.51 -38.66 8.67
N PHE A 76 53.35 -39.59 9.16
CA PHE A 76 54.80 -39.44 9.12
C PHE A 76 55.32 -39.24 7.69
N MET A 77 55.04 -40.18 6.78
CA MET A 77 55.47 -40.10 5.38
C MET A 77 54.87 -38.90 4.65
N LEU A 78 53.61 -38.56 4.95
CA LEU A 78 52.96 -37.38 4.39
C LEU A 78 53.70 -36.10 4.79
N ARG A 79 54.14 -35.99 6.05
CA ARG A 79 54.88 -34.84 6.55
C ARG A 79 56.28 -34.76 5.96
N GLU A 80 57.00 -35.87 5.89
CA GLU A 80 58.33 -35.93 5.26
C GLU A 80 58.26 -35.45 3.80
N HIS A 81 57.34 -36.00 3.01
CA HIS A 81 57.18 -35.60 1.61
C HIS A 81 56.65 -34.16 1.46
N ALA A 82 55.80 -33.68 2.37
CA ALA A 82 55.36 -32.29 2.37
C ALA A 82 56.51 -31.32 2.74
N ALA A 83 57.38 -31.72 3.68
CA ALA A 83 58.56 -30.95 4.06
C ALA A 83 59.58 -30.89 2.92
N ASP A 84 59.81 -32.01 2.22
CA ASP A 84 60.63 -32.05 1.00
C ASP A 84 60.07 -31.13 -0.09
N LEU A 85 58.75 -31.15 -0.30
CA LEU A 85 58.09 -30.28 -1.27
C LEU A 85 58.25 -28.80 -0.90
N TYR A 86 58.07 -28.48 0.38
CA TYR A 86 58.28 -27.13 0.91
C TYR A 86 59.75 -26.67 0.77
N ALA A 87 60.71 -27.57 1.02
CA ALA A 87 62.13 -27.29 0.84
C ALA A 87 62.48 -27.02 -0.63
N ILE A 88 61.90 -27.78 -1.57
CA ILE A 88 62.04 -27.55 -3.01
C ILE A 88 61.48 -26.19 -3.42
N ASP A 89 60.25 -25.86 -2.99
CA ASP A 89 59.64 -24.56 -3.25
C ASP A 89 60.49 -23.41 -2.66
N ARG A 90 61.07 -23.62 -1.47
CA ARG A 90 61.95 -22.65 -0.82
C ARG A 90 63.26 -22.44 -1.56
N LEU A 91 63.81 -23.51 -2.14
CA LEU A 91 65.04 -23.49 -2.93
C LEU A 91 64.85 -22.74 -4.25
N GLU A 92 63.71 -22.95 -4.93
CA GLU A 92 63.33 -22.17 -6.13
C GLU A 92 63.32 -20.66 -5.83
N VAL A 93 62.74 -20.27 -4.70
CA VAL A 93 62.63 -18.85 -4.30
C VAL A 93 63.96 -18.26 -3.82
N ALA A 94 64.77 -19.05 -3.11
CA ALA A 94 66.02 -18.58 -2.49
C ALA A 94 67.20 -18.46 -3.47
N HIS A 95 67.16 -19.17 -4.61
CA HIS A 95 68.26 -19.22 -5.58
C HIS A 95 67.82 -18.81 -6.99
N PRO A 96 67.63 -17.51 -7.28
CA PRO A 96 67.28 -17.01 -8.61
C PRO A 96 68.30 -17.39 -9.70
N GLN A 97 69.54 -17.71 -9.32
CA GLN A 97 70.58 -18.14 -10.28
C GLN A 97 70.20 -19.44 -11.02
N LEU A 98 69.25 -20.22 -10.48
CA LEU A 98 68.72 -21.42 -11.13
C LEU A 98 67.90 -21.10 -12.39
N GLU A 99 67.42 -19.87 -12.59
CA GLU A 99 66.68 -19.50 -13.81
C GLU A 99 67.51 -19.68 -15.09
N GLY A 100 68.81 -19.37 -15.02
CA GLY A 100 69.75 -19.46 -16.14
C GLY A 100 70.18 -20.89 -16.50
N ASP A 101 70.06 -21.84 -15.57
CA ASP A 101 70.50 -23.23 -15.78
C ASP A 101 69.32 -24.14 -16.16
N ARG A 102 69.26 -24.50 -17.45
CA ARG A 102 68.20 -25.36 -18.00
C ARG A 102 68.23 -26.78 -17.43
N ILE A 103 69.40 -27.32 -17.09
CA ILE A 103 69.54 -28.68 -16.59
C ILE A 103 69.05 -28.73 -15.14
N ALA A 104 69.52 -27.78 -14.30
CA ALA A 104 69.09 -27.69 -12.91
C ALA A 104 67.58 -27.47 -12.77
N ARG A 105 66.97 -26.61 -13.61
CA ARG A 105 65.50 -26.44 -13.62
C ARG A 105 64.75 -27.69 -13.99
N ARG A 106 65.23 -28.42 -15.00
CA ARG A 106 64.59 -29.66 -15.44
C ARG A 106 64.63 -30.71 -14.32
N GLU A 107 65.77 -30.84 -13.65
CA GLU A 107 65.93 -31.78 -12.54
C GLU A 107 65.05 -31.39 -11.34
N LEU A 108 65.03 -30.10 -10.98
CA LEU A 108 64.20 -29.59 -9.89
C LEU A 108 62.70 -29.78 -10.17
N ALA A 109 62.26 -29.51 -11.39
CA ALA A 109 60.88 -29.75 -11.82
C ALA A 109 60.54 -31.25 -11.78
N ALA A 110 61.45 -32.13 -12.21
CA ALA A 110 61.25 -33.57 -12.13
C ALA A 110 61.13 -34.04 -10.67
N ARG A 111 62.02 -33.57 -9.79
CA ARG A 111 61.99 -33.91 -8.37
C ARG A 111 60.74 -33.37 -7.68
N ARG A 112 60.35 -32.13 -7.98
CA ARG A 112 59.08 -31.54 -7.51
C ARG A 112 57.89 -32.38 -7.93
N SER A 113 57.82 -32.79 -9.20
CA SER A 113 56.74 -33.65 -9.70
C SER A 113 56.70 -35.00 -8.95
N GLN A 114 57.85 -35.62 -8.72
CA GLN A 114 57.94 -36.89 -7.99
C GLN A 114 57.46 -36.77 -6.54
N VAL A 115 57.92 -35.73 -5.83
CA VAL A 115 57.53 -35.49 -4.43
C VAL A 115 56.06 -35.10 -4.35
N ALA A 116 55.56 -34.26 -5.25
CA ALA A 116 54.14 -33.90 -5.32
C ALA A 116 53.24 -35.12 -5.54
N ASP A 117 53.65 -36.05 -6.41
CA ASP A 117 52.94 -37.32 -6.59
C ASP A 117 53.00 -38.22 -5.35
N ALA A 118 54.12 -38.22 -4.61
CA ALA A 118 54.23 -38.92 -3.34
C ALA A 118 53.27 -38.33 -2.29
N VAL A 119 53.26 -37.01 -2.09
CA VAL A 119 52.31 -36.30 -1.22
C VAL A 119 50.87 -36.63 -1.61
N ARG A 120 50.54 -36.60 -2.90
CA ARG A 120 49.20 -36.93 -3.39
C ARG A 120 48.80 -38.36 -3.05
N ARG A 121 49.70 -39.34 -3.23
CA ARG A 121 49.44 -40.75 -2.86
C ARG A 121 49.23 -40.91 -1.36
N GLU A 122 50.07 -40.29 -0.54
CA GLU A 122 49.95 -40.35 0.93
C GLU A 122 48.66 -39.69 1.43
N LEU A 123 48.25 -38.56 0.84
CA LEU A 123 46.96 -37.92 1.15
C LEU A 123 45.78 -38.84 0.81
N LEU A 124 45.78 -39.44 -0.39
CA LEU A 124 44.72 -40.37 -0.79
C LEU A 124 44.66 -41.62 0.10
N ALA A 125 45.82 -42.17 0.46
CA ALA A 125 45.92 -43.27 1.41
C ALA A 125 45.36 -42.88 2.80
N THR A 126 45.69 -41.67 3.26
CA THR A 126 45.18 -41.11 4.51
C THR A 126 43.65 -41.00 4.48
N PHE A 127 43.08 -40.47 3.39
CA PHE A 127 41.62 -40.37 3.24
C PHE A 127 40.94 -41.75 3.25
N ALA A 128 41.56 -42.76 2.65
CA ALA A 128 41.01 -44.11 2.56
C ALA A 128 40.94 -44.83 3.93
N VAL A 129 41.88 -44.58 4.85
CA VAL A 129 41.88 -45.26 6.17
C VAL A 129 41.34 -44.40 7.32
N ALA A 130 40.97 -43.15 7.04
CA ALA A 130 40.50 -42.21 8.05
C ALA A 130 39.18 -42.65 8.68
N SER A 131 39.10 -42.49 10.00
CA SER A 131 37.84 -42.63 10.75
C SER A 131 37.16 -41.27 10.83
N TRP A 132 35.92 -41.19 10.33
CA TRP A 132 35.19 -39.94 10.21
C TRP A 132 34.18 -39.76 11.34
N PHE A 133 34.07 -38.53 11.82
CA PHE A 133 33.18 -38.13 12.90
C PHE A 133 32.34 -36.91 12.47
N SER A 134 31.08 -36.87 12.90
CA SER A 134 30.18 -35.73 12.71
C SER A 134 29.25 -35.64 13.92
N ASN A 135 29.06 -34.43 14.47
CA ASN A 135 28.22 -34.19 15.64
C ASN A 135 28.47 -35.19 16.79
N ASP A 136 29.72 -35.31 17.24
CA ASP A 136 30.16 -36.21 18.32
C ASP A 136 30.00 -37.72 18.03
N ALA A 137 29.54 -38.10 16.83
CA ALA A 137 29.28 -39.49 16.45
C ALA A 137 30.24 -39.97 15.37
N LYS A 138 30.73 -41.22 15.51
CA LYS A 138 31.51 -41.90 14.47
C LYS A 138 30.60 -42.31 13.31
N LEU A 139 31.02 -41.99 12.08
CA LEU A 139 30.31 -42.35 10.86
C LEU A 139 30.60 -43.82 10.48
N LYS A 140 29.79 -44.74 11.00
CA LYS A 140 29.95 -46.18 10.76
C LYS A 140 29.68 -46.52 9.28
N GLY A 141 30.49 -47.42 8.72
CA GLY A 141 30.33 -47.89 7.33
C GLY A 141 30.85 -46.95 6.24
N LEU A 142 31.45 -45.81 6.62
CA LEU A 142 32.07 -44.87 5.67
C LEU A 142 33.61 -44.91 5.67
N GLU A 143 34.22 -45.81 6.45
CA GLU A 143 35.66 -46.06 6.37
C GLU A 143 36.01 -46.56 4.95
N GLY A 144 37.03 -45.98 4.31
CA GLY A 144 37.36 -46.30 2.90
C GLY A 144 36.45 -45.69 1.84
N SER A 145 35.39 -44.98 2.23
CA SER A 145 34.47 -44.36 1.26
C SER A 145 35.07 -43.11 0.61
N PRO A 146 34.69 -42.81 -0.65
CA PRO A 146 35.04 -41.55 -1.28
C PRO A 146 34.54 -40.35 -0.46
N LEU A 147 35.29 -39.24 -0.47
CA LEU A 147 34.90 -38.00 0.23
C LEU A 147 33.52 -37.49 -0.17
N ALA A 148 33.09 -37.72 -1.41
CA ALA A 148 31.76 -37.38 -1.89
C ALA A 148 30.66 -38.14 -1.12
N SER A 149 30.86 -39.41 -0.79
CA SER A 149 29.91 -40.21 -0.01
C SER A 149 29.78 -39.68 1.43
N ILE A 150 30.89 -39.23 2.01
CA ILE A 150 30.92 -38.63 3.35
C ILE A 150 30.18 -37.30 3.35
N ALA A 151 30.45 -36.44 2.36
CA ALA A 151 29.73 -35.18 2.19
C ALA A 151 28.23 -35.42 1.98
N SER A 152 27.86 -36.41 1.16
CA SER A 152 26.46 -36.80 0.93
C SER A 152 25.79 -37.25 2.22
N PHE A 153 26.43 -38.14 3.00
CA PHE A 153 25.90 -38.62 4.28
C PHE A 153 25.64 -37.46 5.26
N VAL A 154 26.62 -36.57 5.46
CA VAL A 154 26.46 -35.42 6.36
C VAL A 154 25.40 -34.45 5.85
N ALA A 155 25.32 -34.23 4.55
CA ALA A 155 24.28 -33.39 3.95
C ALA A 155 22.88 -34.00 4.14
N SER A 156 22.68 -35.30 3.88
CA SER A 156 21.40 -35.99 4.08
C SER A 156 20.96 -36.00 5.55
N ALA A 157 21.89 -36.16 6.49
CA ALA A 157 21.59 -36.09 7.91
C ALA A 157 21.23 -34.67 8.37
N THR A 158 21.78 -33.64 7.74
CA THR A 158 21.53 -32.24 8.10
C THR A 158 20.27 -31.68 7.45
N PHE A 159 20.06 -31.97 6.16
CA PHE A 159 19.00 -31.41 5.33
C PHE A 159 17.91 -32.45 5.04
N THR A 160 17.32 -32.98 6.11
CA THR A 160 16.34 -34.08 6.06
C THR A 160 15.05 -33.73 5.31
N LYS A 161 14.78 -32.44 5.08
CA LYS A 161 13.59 -31.92 4.39
C LYS A 161 13.95 -31.14 3.13
N SER A 162 15.11 -31.43 2.52
CA SER A 162 15.50 -30.81 1.26
C SER A 162 14.61 -31.26 0.10
N PRO A 163 14.12 -30.35 -0.75
CA PRO A 163 13.46 -30.73 -1.99
C PRO A 163 14.44 -31.44 -2.94
N VAL A 164 13.93 -32.42 -3.68
CA VAL A 164 14.70 -33.16 -4.69
C VAL A 164 14.61 -32.43 -6.02
N VAL A 165 15.61 -31.61 -6.33
CA VAL A 165 15.66 -30.78 -7.55
C VAL A 165 16.72 -31.31 -8.52
N HIS A 166 16.30 -31.75 -9.70
CA HIS A 166 17.19 -32.26 -10.75
C HIS A 166 17.65 -31.15 -11.71
N SER A 167 18.21 -30.06 -11.18
CA SER A 167 18.67 -28.91 -11.99
C SER A 167 20.11 -28.52 -11.63
N GLU A 168 21.08 -28.97 -12.43
CA GLU A 168 22.49 -28.62 -12.20
C GLU A 168 22.79 -27.14 -12.46
N LEU A 169 21.98 -26.49 -13.30
CA LEU A 169 22.14 -25.08 -13.68
C LEU A 169 21.73 -24.15 -12.54
N LEU A 170 20.59 -24.43 -11.88
CA LEU A 170 20.04 -23.56 -10.82
C LEU A 170 20.37 -24.01 -9.40
N TYR A 171 20.69 -25.27 -9.15
CA TYR A 171 20.99 -25.78 -7.81
C TYR A 171 22.42 -25.38 -7.35
N ARG A 172 22.68 -24.07 -7.36
CA ARG A 172 23.94 -23.41 -7.00
C ARG A 172 23.65 -22.12 -6.25
N ASP A 173 24.55 -21.70 -5.37
CA ASP A 173 24.41 -20.41 -4.67
C ASP A 173 24.66 -19.21 -5.59
N ARG A 174 25.45 -19.41 -6.65
CA ARG A 174 25.70 -18.44 -7.72
C ARG A 174 25.58 -19.14 -9.08
N PRO A 175 24.40 -19.12 -9.72
CA PRO A 175 24.23 -19.62 -11.08
C PRO A 175 25.12 -18.87 -12.07
N SER A 176 25.39 -19.47 -13.25
CA SER A 176 26.10 -18.79 -14.32
C SER A 176 25.26 -17.64 -14.89
N THR A 177 25.90 -16.70 -15.59
CA THR A 177 25.18 -15.62 -16.30
C THR A 177 24.15 -16.17 -17.29
N SER A 178 24.48 -17.25 -18.00
CA SER A 178 23.56 -17.96 -18.89
C SER A 178 22.39 -18.60 -18.16
N ALA A 179 22.62 -19.22 -16.99
CA ALA A 179 21.56 -19.80 -16.17
C ALA A 179 20.65 -18.72 -15.58
N MET A 180 21.20 -17.56 -15.19
CA MET A 180 20.41 -16.42 -14.74
C MET A 180 19.56 -15.80 -15.86
N ALA A 181 20.09 -15.74 -17.09
CA ALA A 181 19.32 -15.29 -18.25
C ALA A 181 18.14 -16.24 -18.54
N ALA A 182 18.39 -17.55 -18.53
CA ALA A 182 17.35 -18.56 -18.68
C ALA A 182 16.31 -18.51 -17.54
N LEU A 183 16.75 -18.27 -16.30
CA LEU A 183 15.87 -18.07 -15.16
C LEU A 183 14.94 -16.86 -15.35
N ARG A 184 15.49 -15.73 -15.81
CA ARG A 184 14.70 -14.53 -16.11
C ARG A 184 13.67 -14.80 -17.21
N ALA A 185 14.08 -15.42 -18.31
CA ALA A 185 13.17 -15.78 -19.41
C ALA A 185 12.06 -16.73 -18.94
N LEU A 186 12.39 -17.72 -18.10
CA LEU A 186 11.39 -18.57 -17.47
C LEU A 186 10.42 -17.77 -16.61
N ALA A 187 10.93 -16.89 -15.74
CA ALA A 187 10.09 -16.10 -14.84
C ALA A 187 9.16 -15.13 -15.59
N TYR A 188 9.60 -14.53 -16.70
CA TYR A 188 8.74 -13.77 -17.61
C TYR A 188 7.64 -14.65 -18.22
N ALA A 189 7.98 -15.86 -18.67
CA ALA A 189 6.97 -16.80 -19.16
C ALA A 189 5.97 -17.22 -18.06
N MET A 190 6.40 -17.33 -16.80
CA MET A 190 5.51 -17.64 -15.67
C MET A 190 4.46 -16.55 -15.46
N VAL A 191 4.84 -15.27 -15.51
CA VAL A 191 3.90 -14.15 -15.30
C VAL A 191 3.04 -13.86 -16.54
N GLY A 192 3.60 -13.94 -17.75
CA GLY A 192 2.90 -13.59 -19.00
C GLY A 192 2.08 -14.74 -19.60
N HIS A 193 2.45 -16.00 -19.34
CA HIS A 193 1.91 -17.16 -20.05
C HIS A 193 1.49 -18.32 -19.13
N GLY A 194 1.27 -18.06 -17.83
CA GLY A 194 0.86 -19.08 -16.84
C GLY A 194 -0.46 -19.81 -17.12
N GLY A 195 -1.25 -19.34 -18.09
CA GLY A 195 -2.48 -20.00 -18.55
C GLY A 195 -2.27 -21.03 -19.66
N LYS A 196 -1.07 -21.12 -20.25
CA LYS A 196 -0.76 -21.96 -21.42
C LYS A 196 0.04 -23.19 -21.03
N ALA A 197 -0.12 -24.27 -21.80
CA ALA A 197 0.71 -25.47 -21.67
C ALA A 197 2.20 -25.10 -21.81
N ASP A 198 3.05 -25.67 -20.95
CA ASP A 198 4.50 -25.40 -20.89
C ASP A 198 4.87 -23.90 -20.92
N LEU A 199 4.00 -23.03 -20.38
CA LEU A 199 4.14 -21.57 -20.37
C LEU A 199 4.26 -20.95 -21.79
N GLY A 200 3.75 -21.63 -22.81
CA GLY A 200 3.86 -21.19 -24.20
C GLY A 200 5.28 -21.23 -24.77
N ILE A 201 6.21 -21.94 -24.14
CA ILE A 201 7.60 -22.02 -24.60
C ILE A 201 7.71 -23.01 -25.77
N GLU A 202 8.14 -22.51 -26.93
CA GLU A 202 8.38 -23.32 -28.13
C GLU A 202 9.83 -23.84 -28.19
N GLY A 203 10.05 -24.97 -28.85
CA GLY A 203 11.38 -25.60 -28.96
C GLY A 203 11.93 -26.11 -27.62
N TYR A 204 13.25 -26.20 -27.47
CA TYR A 204 13.92 -26.61 -26.22
C TYR A 204 15.02 -25.62 -25.79
N PRO A 205 14.68 -24.34 -25.58
CA PRO A 205 15.62 -23.37 -25.04
C PRO A 205 15.90 -23.64 -23.55
N ALA A 206 16.87 -22.91 -22.99
CA ALA A 206 17.35 -23.15 -21.62
C ALA A 206 16.24 -23.00 -20.58
N GLU A 207 15.36 -22.00 -20.71
CA GLU A 207 14.20 -21.75 -19.86
C GLU A 207 13.19 -22.91 -19.88
N ARG A 208 13.03 -23.62 -21.01
CA ARG A 208 12.21 -24.84 -21.06
C ARG A 208 12.87 -25.96 -20.25
N GLY A 209 14.19 -26.10 -20.34
CA GLY A 209 14.93 -27.05 -19.49
C GLY A 209 14.74 -26.76 -18.00
N LEU A 210 14.74 -25.48 -17.61
CA LEU A 210 14.48 -25.07 -16.23
C LEU A 210 13.03 -25.38 -15.81
N TYR A 211 12.04 -25.07 -16.66
CA TYR A 211 10.65 -25.42 -16.41
C TYR A 211 10.45 -26.94 -16.19
N LEU A 212 11.05 -27.76 -17.05
CA LEU A 212 10.98 -29.23 -17.00
C LEU A 212 11.71 -29.84 -15.79
N THR A 213 12.64 -29.12 -15.17
CA THR A 213 13.44 -29.63 -14.04
C THR A 213 13.00 -29.06 -12.67
N VAL A 214 12.37 -27.89 -12.64
CA VAL A 214 12.03 -27.16 -11.39
C VAL A 214 10.54 -26.94 -11.19
N LEU A 215 9.72 -26.84 -12.25
CA LEU A 215 8.28 -26.56 -12.09
C LEU A 215 7.42 -27.79 -12.34
N LYS A 216 7.58 -28.39 -13.53
CA LYS A 216 6.78 -29.54 -13.97
C LYS A 216 6.90 -30.76 -13.05
N PRO A 217 8.09 -31.17 -12.57
CA PRO A 217 8.22 -32.39 -11.76
C PRO A 217 7.54 -32.30 -10.39
N PHE A 218 7.43 -31.10 -9.83
CA PHE A 218 6.71 -30.84 -8.58
C PHE A 218 5.21 -30.63 -8.79
N GLY A 219 4.74 -30.61 -10.04
CA GLY A 219 3.36 -30.31 -10.40
C GLY A 219 2.93 -28.89 -10.07
N LEU A 220 3.88 -27.94 -9.97
CA LEU A 220 3.61 -26.53 -9.63
C LEU A 220 2.88 -25.77 -10.72
N HIS A 221 2.91 -26.28 -11.95
CA HIS A 221 2.18 -25.73 -13.09
C HIS A 221 1.56 -26.89 -13.87
N ARG A 222 0.23 -26.98 -13.85
CA ARG A 222 -0.52 -28.12 -14.41
C ARG A 222 -1.88 -27.71 -14.95
N GLN A 223 -2.47 -28.60 -15.73
CA GLN A 223 -3.81 -28.42 -16.28
C GLN A 223 -4.86 -28.68 -15.19
N ILE A 224 -5.82 -27.77 -15.04
CA ILE A 224 -6.90 -27.87 -14.03
C ILE A 224 -8.28 -28.07 -14.68
N GLY A 225 -8.41 -27.74 -15.97
CA GLY A 225 -9.61 -27.95 -16.77
C GLY A 225 -9.24 -28.08 -18.25
N GLU A 226 -10.21 -28.29 -19.13
CA GLU A 226 -9.93 -28.46 -20.57
C GLU A 226 -9.20 -27.21 -21.12
N GLY A 227 -7.98 -27.42 -21.64
CA GLY A 227 -7.11 -26.35 -22.16
C GLY A 227 -6.59 -25.31 -21.16
N THR A 228 -6.97 -25.36 -19.88
CA THR A 228 -6.63 -24.31 -18.90
C THR A 228 -5.52 -24.77 -17.95
N TYR A 229 -4.39 -24.06 -17.96
CA TYR A 229 -3.27 -24.26 -17.05
C TYR A 229 -3.25 -23.20 -15.95
N ARG A 230 -2.68 -23.56 -14.79
CA ARG A 230 -2.44 -22.61 -13.69
C ARG A 230 -1.32 -23.10 -12.78
N PHE A 231 -0.79 -22.17 -11.99
CA PHE A 231 0.08 -22.51 -10.88
C PHE A 231 -0.72 -23.07 -9.71
N CYS A 232 -0.18 -24.11 -9.06
CA CYS A 232 -0.82 -24.88 -8.00
C CYS A 232 0.17 -25.23 -6.89
N ASP A 233 -0.36 -25.69 -5.76
CA ASP A 233 0.44 -26.36 -4.72
C ASP A 233 1.14 -27.63 -5.24
N PRO A 234 2.26 -28.03 -4.61
CA PRO A 234 2.99 -29.25 -4.95
C PRO A 234 2.07 -30.47 -5.01
N GLU A 235 2.16 -31.21 -6.10
CA GLU A 235 1.34 -32.39 -6.35
C GLU A 235 1.68 -33.54 -5.38
N GLU A 236 0.78 -34.51 -5.25
CA GLU A 236 0.96 -35.73 -4.43
C GLU A 236 1.86 -36.75 -5.12
N THR A 237 2.99 -36.30 -5.65
CA THR A 237 4.03 -37.14 -6.26
C THR A 237 5.25 -37.20 -5.35
N LEU A 238 6.13 -38.19 -5.52
CA LEU A 238 7.38 -38.29 -4.73
C LEU A 238 8.19 -36.98 -4.73
N LEU A 239 8.28 -36.33 -5.90
CA LEU A 239 8.99 -35.05 -6.01
C LEU A 239 8.18 -33.91 -5.38
N GLY A 240 6.88 -33.82 -5.63
CA GLY A 240 6.02 -32.81 -5.02
C GLY A 240 6.03 -32.88 -3.49
N GLU A 241 5.97 -34.09 -2.93
CA GLU A 241 6.10 -34.35 -1.49
C GLU A 241 7.44 -33.89 -0.92
N SER A 242 8.54 -34.04 -1.67
CA SER A 242 9.85 -33.53 -1.24
C SER A 242 9.88 -32.00 -1.09
N LEU A 243 9.06 -31.27 -1.85
CA LEU A 243 8.97 -29.80 -1.80
C LEU A 243 8.01 -29.30 -0.70
N ARG A 244 6.99 -30.08 -0.34
CA ARG A 244 5.95 -29.70 0.64
C ARG A 244 6.51 -29.10 1.93
N PRO A 245 7.56 -29.64 2.57
CA PRO A 245 8.07 -29.06 3.81
C PRO A 245 8.62 -27.65 3.67
N ALA A 246 9.32 -27.36 2.55
CA ALA A 246 9.83 -26.03 2.27
C ALA A 246 8.68 -25.10 1.85
N TRP A 247 7.75 -25.58 1.04
CA TRP A 247 6.55 -24.85 0.62
C TRP A 247 5.68 -24.41 1.80
N ALA A 248 5.53 -25.28 2.81
CA ALA A 248 4.79 -25.00 4.03
C ALA A 248 5.34 -23.81 4.84
N VAL A 249 6.63 -23.46 4.70
CA VAL A 249 7.22 -22.27 5.33
C VAL A 249 6.56 -21.00 4.80
N ALA A 250 6.38 -20.91 3.48
CA ALA A 250 5.68 -19.79 2.86
C ALA A 250 4.18 -19.83 3.21
N ALA A 251 3.54 -21.00 3.09
CA ALA A 251 2.12 -21.16 3.39
C ALA A 251 1.76 -20.85 4.85
N GLY A 252 2.65 -21.13 5.81
CA GLY A 252 2.41 -20.88 7.23
C GLY A 252 2.59 -19.42 7.65
N ALA A 253 3.19 -18.57 6.82
CA ALA A 253 3.46 -17.18 7.16
C ALA A 253 2.21 -16.29 6.99
N LYS A 254 1.95 -15.41 7.97
CA LYS A 254 0.93 -14.35 7.85
C LYS A 254 1.43 -13.20 6.97
N SER A 255 2.67 -12.77 7.20
CA SER A 255 3.42 -11.88 6.33
C SER A 255 4.89 -12.30 6.38
N LEU A 256 5.59 -12.21 5.24
CA LEU A 256 7.02 -12.47 5.18
C LEU A 256 7.67 -11.75 3.99
N ARG A 257 8.88 -11.23 4.20
CA ARG A 257 9.72 -10.76 3.09
C ARG A 257 10.38 -11.93 2.37
N LEU A 258 10.60 -11.81 1.06
CA LEU A 258 11.21 -12.90 0.29
C LEU A 258 12.67 -13.17 0.69
N ASP A 259 13.44 -12.15 1.13
CA ASP A 259 14.78 -12.37 1.67
C ASP A 259 14.78 -13.21 2.96
N GLU A 260 13.76 -13.04 3.80
CA GLU A 260 13.56 -13.82 5.02
C GLU A 260 13.17 -15.26 4.68
N LEU A 261 12.23 -15.44 3.73
CA LEU A 261 11.87 -16.75 3.22
C LEU A 261 13.11 -17.49 2.68
N PHE A 262 13.94 -16.81 1.89
CA PHE A 262 15.15 -17.38 1.31
C PHE A 262 16.17 -17.77 2.39
N ARG A 263 16.30 -16.97 3.45
CA ARG A 263 17.14 -17.31 4.61
C ARG A 263 16.62 -18.53 5.37
N LEU A 264 15.30 -18.70 5.49
CA LEU A 264 14.69 -19.88 6.11
C LEU A 264 14.91 -21.13 5.26
N TRP A 265 14.66 -21.05 3.94
CA TRP A 265 14.91 -22.14 3.00
C TRP A 265 16.38 -22.54 2.90
N ALA A 266 17.33 -21.62 3.08
CA ALA A 266 18.76 -21.92 3.06
C ALA A 266 19.23 -22.73 4.29
N LYS A 267 18.52 -22.65 5.42
CA LYS A 267 18.92 -23.29 6.68
C LYS A 267 18.45 -24.75 6.74
N PRO A 268 19.09 -25.58 7.59
CA PRO A 268 18.51 -26.87 7.98
C PRO A 268 17.08 -26.69 8.51
N PRO A 269 16.14 -27.60 8.24
CA PRO A 269 16.34 -28.89 7.56
C PRO A 269 16.20 -28.85 6.02
N TYR A 270 16.10 -27.66 5.39
CA TYR A 270 15.75 -27.54 3.96
C TYR A 270 16.97 -27.41 3.03
N GLY A 271 17.91 -26.51 3.33
CA GLY A 271 19.15 -26.38 2.56
C GLY A 271 18.99 -26.00 1.07
N VAL A 272 17.90 -25.35 0.70
CA VAL A 272 17.64 -24.93 -0.69
C VAL A 272 18.73 -23.97 -1.16
N LYS A 273 19.14 -24.09 -2.42
CA LYS A 273 20.15 -23.21 -3.05
C LYS A 273 19.55 -21.95 -3.62
N ARG A 274 20.28 -20.82 -3.49
CA ARG A 274 19.80 -19.49 -3.89
C ARG A 274 19.31 -19.40 -5.34
N GLY A 275 19.91 -20.14 -6.27
CA GLY A 275 19.50 -20.11 -7.68
C GLY A 275 18.10 -20.67 -7.95
N VAL A 276 17.57 -21.54 -7.09
CA VAL A 276 16.24 -22.16 -7.27
C VAL A 276 15.13 -21.36 -6.59
N MET A 277 15.46 -20.66 -5.49
CA MET A 277 14.47 -19.98 -4.65
C MET A 277 13.57 -18.98 -5.40
N PRO A 278 14.06 -18.14 -6.35
CA PRO A 278 13.21 -17.20 -7.06
C PRO A 278 12.07 -17.87 -7.84
N VAL A 279 12.35 -19.00 -8.51
CA VAL A 279 11.34 -19.76 -9.25
C VAL A 279 10.27 -20.31 -8.31
N LEU A 280 10.70 -20.91 -7.20
CA LEU A 280 9.79 -21.51 -6.23
C LEU A 280 8.91 -20.45 -5.55
N ALA A 281 9.49 -19.31 -5.18
CA ALA A 281 8.73 -18.21 -4.61
C ALA A 281 7.76 -17.60 -5.61
N LEU A 282 8.18 -17.35 -6.85
CA LEU A 282 7.28 -16.85 -7.89
C LEU A 282 6.13 -17.84 -8.15
N ALA A 283 6.41 -19.14 -8.23
CA ALA A 283 5.38 -20.17 -8.36
C ALA A 283 4.40 -20.15 -7.18
N TYR A 284 4.90 -19.98 -5.94
CA TYR A 284 4.06 -19.87 -4.75
C TYR A 284 3.12 -18.66 -4.83
N LEU A 285 3.66 -17.48 -5.16
CA LEU A 285 2.87 -16.25 -5.29
C LEU A 285 1.81 -16.37 -6.39
N LEU A 286 2.16 -16.94 -7.54
CA LEU A 286 1.22 -17.15 -8.65
C LEU A 286 0.13 -18.18 -8.32
N ALA A 287 0.48 -19.25 -7.59
CA ALA A 287 -0.48 -20.26 -7.13
C ALA A 287 -1.49 -19.69 -6.11
N HIS A 288 -1.06 -18.72 -5.31
CA HIS A 288 -1.85 -18.16 -4.20
C HIS A 288 -2.35 -16.73 -4.46
N ARG A 289 -2.36 -16.26 -5.71
CA ARG A 289 -2.71 -14.88 -6.09
C ARG A 289 -4.03 -14.35 -5.53
N SER A 290 -4.99 -15.24 -5.24
CA SER A 290 -6.30 -14.89 -4.67
C SER A 290 -6.31 -14.79 -3.14
N SER A 291 -5.26 -15.27 -2.48
CA SER A 291 -5.15 -15.38 -1.01
C SER A 291 -3.89 -14.72 -0.45
N VAL A 292 -3.05 -14.14 -1.31
CA VAL A 292 -1.79 -13.50 -0.96
C VAL A 292 -1.69 -12.17 -1.70
N ALA A 293 -1.59 -11.08 -0.94
CA ALA A 293 -1.25 -9.75 -1.42
C ALA A 293 0.27 -9.59 -1.50
N VAL A 294 0.78 -8.95 -2.55
CA VAL A 294 2.22 -8.74 -2.76
C VAL A 294 2.52 -7.25 -2.75
N TYR A 295 3.61 -6.88 -2.06
CA TYR A 295 4.07 -5.51 -1.91
C TYR A 295 5.52 -5.41 -2.38
N VAL A 296 5.82 -4.38 -3.16
CA VAL A 296 7.18 -4.01 -3.56
C VAL A 296 7.46 -2.64 -2.96
N GLU A 297 8.44 -2.55 -2.07
CA GLU A 297 8.78 -1.30 -1.35
C GLU A 297 7.58 -0.67 -0.63
N GLY A 298 6.69 -1.52 -0.11
CA GLY A 298 5.46 -1.09 0.57
C GLY A 298 4.30 -0.74 -0.37
N VAL A 299 4.49 -0.79 -1.69
CA VAL A 299 3.44 -0.54 -2.68
C VAL A 299 2.79 -1.84 -3.12
N PHE A 300 1.46 -1.92 -2.97
CA PHE A 300 0.67 -3.08 -3.39
C PHE A 300 0.79 -3.33 -4.90
N GLN A 301 1.01 -4.59 -5.27
CA GLN A 301 1.11 -5.04 -6.66
C GLN A 301 -0.18 -5.76 -7.05
N ALA A 302 -1.02 -5.11 -7.85
CA ALA A 302 -2.28 -5.69 -8.34
C ALA A 302 -2.06 -6.86 -9.31
N GLN A 303 -0.95 -6.83 -10.05
CA GLN A 303 -0.51 -7.89 -10.95
C GLN A 303 0.99 -8.12 -10.78
N LEU A 304 1.42 -9.37 -10.93
CA LEU A 304 2.84 -9.72 -10.97
C LEU A 304 3.26 -9.75 -12.44
N ASP A 305 4.05 -8.78 -12.87
CA ASP A 305 4.48 -8.58 -14.26
C ASP A 305 6.00 -8.77 -14.42
N GLU A 306 6.55 -8.41 -15.58
CA GLU A 306 7.98 -8.50 -15.85
C GLU A 306 8.81 -7.58 -14.94
N ILE A 307 8.27 -6.41 -14.57
CA ILE A 307 8.93 -5.46 -13.64
C ILE A 307 9.07 -6.09 -12.27
N PHE A 308 8.00 -6.74 -11.78
CA PHE A 308 8.04 -7.52 -10.55
C PHE A 308 9.12 -8.62 -10.61
N VAL A 309 9.21 -9.36 -11.72
CA VAL A 309 10.22 -10.40 -11.92
C VAL A 309 11.64 -9.83 -11.85
N ASP A 310 11.91 -8.71 -12.50
CA ASP A 310 13.24 -8.10 -12.45
C ASP A 310 13.59 -7.64 -11.04
N ARG A 311 12.63 -7.08 -10.30
CA ARG A 311 12.83 -6.72 -8.90
C ARG A 311 13.11 -7.94 -8.03
N LEU A 312 12.37 -9.03 -8.23
CA LEU A 312 12.57 -10.31 -7.54
C LEU A 312 13.97 -10.88 -7.76
N LEU A 313 14.47 -10.83 -8.99
CA LEU A 313 15.79 -11.36 -9.33
C LEU A 313 16.93 -10.43 -8.90
N GLN A 314 16.68 -9.12 -8.85
CA GLN A 314 17.67 -8.12 -8.43
C GLN A 314 17.83 -8.07 -6.91
N ASP A 315 16.73 -7.88 -6.17
CA ASP A 315 16.74 -7.77 -4.72
C ASP A 315 15.41 -8.19 -4.08
N PRO A 316 15.32 -9.46 -3.61
CA PRO A 316 14.15 -9.98 -2.92
C PRO A 316 13.80 -9.28 -1.60
N SER A 317 14.70 -8.46 -1.03
CA SER A 317 14.43 -7.79 0.27
C SER A 317 13.37 -6.70 0.20
N HIS A 318 13.12 -6.17 -1.01
CA HIS A 318 12.07 -5.19 -1.25
C HIS A 318 10.68 -5.81 -1.43
N ILE A 319 10.57 -7.13 -1.44
CA ILE A 319 9.32 -7.82 -1.72
C ILE A 319 8.80 -8.48 -0.45
N GLU A 320 7.59 -8.08 -0.06
CA GLU A 320 6.83 -8.64 1.05
C GLU A 320 5.53 -9.25 0.51
N PHE A 321 5.17 -10.44 0.99
CA PHE A 321 3.85 -11.00 0.73
C PHE A 321 3.07 -11.14 2.03
N ARG A 322 1.76 -10.88 1.96
CA ARG A 322 0.85 -10.93 3.10
C ARG A 322 -0.30 -11.87 2.76
N ARG A 323 -0.53 -12.85 3.62
CA ARG A 323 -1.64 -13.78 3.46
C ARG A 323 -2.93 -13.08 3.88
N ILE A 324 -3.88 -13.04 2.95
CA ILE A 324 -5.20 -12.47 3.17
C ILE A 324 -6.03 -13.54 3.88
N GLN A 325 -6.22 -13.39 5.19
CA GLN A 325 -7.19 -14.19 5.92
C GLN A 325 -8.57 -13.55 5.76
N ARG A 326 -9.25 -13.80 4.63
CA ARG A 326 -10.64 -13.38 4.49
C ARG A 326 -11.49 -14.19 5.45
N SER A 327 -11.98 -13.55 6.50
CA SER A 327 -13.00 -14.14 7.36
C SER A 327 -14.32 -14.22 6.60
N GLN A 328 -15.27 -15.06 7.07
CA GLN A 328 -16.63 -15.05 6.52
C GLN A 328 -17.27 -13.64 6.62
N ARG A 329 -16.87 -12.84 7.60
CA ARG A 329 -17.30 -11.46 7.78
C ARG A 329 -16.77 -10.55 6.67
N ASP A 330 -15.51 -10.71 6.26
CA ASP A 330 -14.92 -9.92 5.17
C ASP A 330 -15.57 -10.26 3.83
N ALA A 331 -15.82 -11.55 3.58
CA ALA A 331 -16.56 -11.99 2.40
C ALA A 331 -17.99 -11.44 2.39
N ALA A 332 -18.69 -11.46 3.53
CA ALA A 332 -20.02 -10.87 3.64
C ALA A 332 -19.99 -9.35 3.40
N PHE A 333 -18.98 -8.65 3.93
CA PHE A 333 -18.80 -7.22 3.73
C PHE A 333 -18.57 -6.83 2.26
N ILE A 334 -17.67 -7.53 1.55
CA ILE A 334 -17.44 -7.29 0.11
C ILE A 334 -18.71 -7.59 -0.69
N ASN A 335 -19.37 -8.72 -0.43
CA ASN A 335 -20.59 -9.08 -1.16
C ASN A 335 -21.69 -8.03 -0.96
N ALA A 336 -21.87 -7.56 0.27
CA ALA A 336 -22.83 -6.50 0.58
C ALA A 336 -22.48 -5.19 -0.14
N LEU A 337 -21.20 -4.78 -0.13
CA LEU A 337 -20.75 -3.60 -0.87
C LEU A 337 -20.93 -3.75 -2.38
N ALA A 338 -20.55 -4.90 -2.95
CA ALA A 338 -20.70 -5.17 -4.38
C ALA A 338 -22.18 -5.09 -4.79
N HIS A 339 -23.08 -5.65 -3.99
CA HIS A 339 -24.52 -5.56 -4.22
C HIS A 339 -25.05 -4.12 -4.10
N LEU A 340 -24.62 -3.37 -3.07
CA LEU A 340 -25.08 -1.98 -2.85
C LEU A 340 -24.51 -0.98 -3.87
N LEU A 341 -23.35 -1.26 -4.45
CA LEU A 341 -22.68 -0.39 -5.42
C LEU A 341 -22.95 -0.78 -6.88
N SER A 342 -23.65 -1.88 -7.12
CA SER A 342 -24.08 -2.28 -8.46
C SER A 342 -25.20 -1.37 -8.96
N ASP A 343 -25.11 -0.98 -10.24
CA ASP A 343 -26.15 -0.19 -10.92
C ASP A 343 -27.05 -1.12 -11.75
N LYS A 344 -28.17 -0.59 -12.27
CA LYS A 344 -29.14 -1.40 -13.05
C LYS A 344 -28.54 -2.06 -14.31
N ASP A 345 -27.48 -1.47 -14.85
CA ASP A 345 -26.85 -1.89 -16.10
C ASP A 345 -25.50 -2.61 -15.90
N GLU A 346 -24.92 -2.60 -14.69
CA GLU A 346 -23.60 -3.16 -14.40
C GLU A 346 -23.56 -3.84 -13.02
N THR A 347 -23.27 -5.14 -13.02
CA THR A 347 -23.08 -5.92 -11.79
C THR A 347 -21.62 -5.90 -11.40
N LEU A 348 -21.34 -5.48 -10.17
CA LEU A 348 -19.98 -5.38 -9.65
C LEU A 348 -19.49 -6.73 -9.13
N GLU A 349 -18.30 -7.15 -9.54
CA GLU A 349 -17.68 -8.36 -9.00
C GLU A 349 -17.37 -8.18 -7.51
N ALA A 350 -17.69 -9.20 -6.70
CA ALA A 350 -17.45 -9.22 -5.27
C ALA A 350 -15.98 -9.52 -4.92
N GLU A 351 -15.07 -8.71 -5.48
CA GLU A 351 -13.64 -8.73 -5.23
C GLU A 351 -13.17 -7.38 -4.69
N ALA A 352 -12.09 -7.39 -3.89
CA ALA A 352 -11.59 -6.18 -3.22
C ALA A 352 -11.24 -5.05 -4.19
N LEU A 353 -10.53 -5.36 -5.30
CA LEU A 353 -10.10 -4.34 -6.25
C LEU A 353 -11.29 -3.69 -6.99
N PRO A 354 -12.25 -4.43 -7.59
CA PRO A 354 -13.46 -3.84 -8.18
C PRO A 354 -14.26 -2.98 -7.20
N VAL A 355 -14.53 -3.47 -5.98
CA VAL A 355 -15.30 -2.74 -4.97
C VAL A 355 -14.60 -1.46 -4.54
N ALA A 356 -13.32 -1.54 -4.18
CA ALA A 356 -12.53 -0.37 -3.77
C ALA A 356 -12.41 0.66 -4.90
N SER A 357 -12.20 0.21 -6.14
CA SER A 357 -12.10 1.09 -7.30
C SER A 357 -13.41 1.84 -7.55
N ARG A 358 -14.56 1.15 -7.46
CA ARG A 358 -15.87 1.77 -7.62
C ARG A 358 -16.13 2.83 -6.55
N LEU A 359 -15.82 2.53 -5.28
CA LEU A 359 -15.92 3.49 -4.18
C LEU A 359 -15.04 4.72 -4.45
N PHE A 360 -13.76 4.51 -4.76
CA PHE A 360 -12.82 5.58 -5.02
C PHE A 360 -13.28 6.48 -6.17
N GLN A 361 -13.73 5.89 -7.29
CA GLN A 361 -14.20 6.64 -8.46
C GLN A 361 -15.42 7.51 -8.12
N ARG A 362 -16.40 6.98 -7.37
CA ARG A 362 -17.60 7.75 -6.99
C ARG A 362 -17.28 8.89 -6.02
N PHE A 363 -16.41 8.68 -5.05
CA PHE A 363 -15.95 9.78 -4.19
C PHE A 363 -15.10 10.80 -4.97
N LYS A 364 -14.31 10.36 -5.95
CA LYS A 364 -13.44 11.23 -6.74
C LYS A 364 -14.20 12.08 -7.76
N SER A 365 -15.36 11.61 -8.24
CA SER A 365 -16.21 12.35 -9.18
C SER A 365 -17.01 13.47 -8.51
N LEU A 366 -17.10 13.48 -7.18
CA LEU A 366 -17.76 14.55 -6.42
C LEU A 366 -17.13 15.93 -6.70
N PRO A 367 -17.91 17.02 -6.65
CA PRO A 367 -17.36 18.38 -6.65
C PRO A 367 -16.32 18.57 -5.53
N MET A 368 -15.29 19.39 -5.79
CA MET A 368 -14.21 19.64 -4.83
C MET A 368 -14.71 20.14 -3.46
N TRP A 369 -15.82 20.88 -3.43
CA TRP A 369 -16.50 21.27 -2.20
C TRP A 369 -17.03 20.05 -1.42
N ALA A 370 -17.74 19.13 -2.07
CA ALA A 370 -18.28 17.92 -1.44
C ALA A 370 -17.17 16.95 -0.97
N GLN A 371 -16.03 16.91 -1.68
CA GLN A 371 -14.84 16.16 -1.25
C GLN A 371 -14.21 16.68 0.04
N ARG A 372 -14.52 17.92 0.47
CA ARG A 372 -13.81 18.60 1.57
C ARG A 372 -14.72 19.14 2.67
N THR A 373 -16.01 19.29 2.40
CA THR A 373 -16.96 19.93 3.31
C THR A 373 -17.05 19.20 4.65
N GLN A 374 -17.24 19.97 5.71
CA GLN A 374 -17.52 19.51 7.05
C GLN A 374 -19.02 19.44 7.35
N SER A 375 -19.87 19.78 6.38
CA SER A 375 -21.33 19.87 6.50
C SER A 375 -22.07 18.52 6.43
N VAL A 376 -21.34 17.40 6.39
CA VAL A 376 -21.86 16.04 6.40
C VAL A 376 -21.56 15.36 7.73
N SER A 377 -22.23 14.24 8.01
CA SER A 377 -22.08 13.52 9.28
C SER A 377 -20.63 13.15 9.60
N VAL A 378 -20.31 12.96 10.89
CA VAL A 378 -18.95 12.60 11.35
C VAL A 378 -18.46 11.32 10.69
N ILE A 379 -19.33 10.30 10.60
CA ILE A 379 -18.98 9.02 10.00
C ILE A 379 -18.71 9.18 8.50
N THR A 380 -19.53 9.94 7.79
CA THR A 380 -19.36 10.23 6.36
C THR A 380 -18.05 10.94 6.06
N ARG A 381 -17.66 11.90 6.90
CA ARG A 381 -16.34 12.55 6.78
C ARG A 381 -15.21 11.55 6.90
N ARG A 382 -15.26 10.66 7.91
CA ARG A 382 -14.22 9.64 8.13
C ARG A 382 -14.13 8.66 6.96
N VAL A 383 -15.27 8.13 6.50
CA VAL A 383 -15.35 7.21 5.36
C VAL A 383 -14.79 7.88 4.09
N ARG A 384 -15.29 9.07 3.74
CA ARG A 384 -14.83 9.84 2.57
C ARG A 384 -13.33 10.08 2.61
N ASP A 385 -12.81 10.55 3.74
CA ASP A 385 -11.40 10.92 3.88
C ASP A 385 -10.48 9.69 3.80
N VAL A 386 -10.92 8.54 4.34
CA VAL A 386 -10.21 7.26 4.21
C VAL A 386 -10.19 6.80 2.74
N VAL A 387 -11.35 6.80 2.08
CA VAL A 387 -11.43 6.38 0.67
C VAL A 387 -10.59 7.28 -0.24
N LEU A 388 -10.65 8.60 -0.09
CA LEU A 388 -9.90 9.53 -0.94
C LEU A 388 -8.38 9.53 -0.72
N LYS A 389 -7.90 9.01 0.43
CA LYS A 389 -6.47 8.89 0.76
C LYS A 389 -5.88 7.51 0.48
N ALA A 390 -6.71 6.51 0.26
CA ALA A 390 -6.27 5.14 0.12
C ALA A 390 -5.41 4.92 -1.13
N SER A 391 -4.35 4.12 -0.96
CA SER A 391 -3.45 3.68 -2.04
C SER A 391 -3.48 2.16 -2.27
N ASP A 392 -4.10 1.40 -1.35
CA ASP A 392 -4.22 -0.05 -1.41
C ASP A 392 -5.70 -0.45 -1.24
N PRO A 393 -6.32 -1.10 -2.25
CA PRO A 393 -7.70 -1.60 -2.20
C PRO A 393 -8.01 -2.55 -1.05
N GLU A 394 -7.09 -3.47 -0.72
CA GLU A 394 -7.28 -4.45 0.35
C GLU A 394 -7.18 -3.75 1.71
N ALA A 395 -6.17 -2.88 1.89
CA ALA A 395 -6.03 -2.10 3.11
C ALA A 395 -7.25 -1.18 3.34
N LEU A 396 -7.74 -0.53 2.28
CA LEU A 396 -8.93 0.32 2.34
C LEU A 396 -10.12 -0.46 2.91
N LEU A 397 -10.42 -1.63 2.34
CA LEU A 397 -11.62 -2.38 2.68
C LEU A 397 -11.52 -3.08 4.04
N PHE A 398 -10.40 -3.71 4.36
CA PHE A 398 -10.31 -4.61 5.52
C PHE A 398 -9.53 -4.04 6.70
N THR A 399 -8.84 -2.92 6.52
CA THR A 399 -8.10 -2.25 7.61
C THR A 399 -8.70 -0.87 7.87
N ASP A 400 -8.65 0.02 6.88
CA ASP A 400 -8.94 1.43 7.09
C ASP A 400 -10.44 1.68 7.32
N LEU A 401 -11.31 1.12 6.46
CA LEU A 401 -12.77 1.23 6.64
C LEU A 401 -13.24 0.47 7.88
N MET A 402 -12.68 -0.71 8.14
CA MET A 402 -13.07 -1.51 9.31
C MET A 402 -12.69 -0.83 10.64
N ASP A 403 -11.57 -0.10 10.70
CA ASP A 403 -11.23 0.71 11.88
C ASP A 403 -12.18 1.91 12.05
N VAL A 404 -12.60 2.53 10.94
CA VAL A 404 -13.60 3.61 10.98
C VAL A 404 -14.96 3.13 11.47
N LEU A 405 -15.35 1.92 11.06
CA LEU A 405 -16.70 1.35 11.23
C LEU A 405 -16.78 0.31 12.36
N LYS A 406 -15.78 0.25 13.24
CA LYS A 406 -15.67 -0.80 14.27
C LYS A 406 -16.87 -0.89 15.23
N ASP A 407 -17.57 0.21 15.43
CA ASP A 407 -18.73 0.33 16.33
C ASP A 407 -20.08 0.20 15.58
N GLU A 408 -20.05 -0.01 14.26
CA GLU A 408 -21.25 -0.06 13.41
C GLU A 408 -21.76 -1.49 13.22
N ALA A 409 -23.09 -1.65 13.27
CA ALA A 409 -23.75 -2.96 13.14
C ALA A 409 -23.69 -3.50 11.70
N ASP A 410 -23.86 -2.63 10.70
CA ASP A 410 -23.78 -2.97 9.27
C ASP A 410 -22.81 -2.02 8.54
N PRO A 411 -21.51 -2.35 8.52
CA PRO A 411 -20.50 -1.51 7.89
C PRO A 411 -20.75 -1.21 6.41
N ALA A 412 -21.30 -2.16 5.64
CA ALA A 412 -21.50 -1.99 4.20
C ALA A 412 -22.61 -0.97 3.91
N VAL A 413 -23.71 -1.05 4.67
CA VAL A 413 -24.79 -0.07 4.58
C VAL A 413 -24.32 1.32 4.99
N VAL A 414 -23.51 1.43 6.04
CA VAL A 414 -22.96 2.73 6.50
C VAL A 414 -22.05 3.35 5.44
N VAL A 415 -21.18 2.56 4.78
CA VAL A 415 -20.33 3.07 3.68
C VAL A 415 -21.17 3.57 2.51
N CYS A 416 -22.22 2.82 2.12
CA CYS A 416 -23.10 3.25 1.04
C CYS A 416 -23.89 4.50 1.42
N ALA A 417 -24.40 4.59 2.65
CA ALA A 417 -25.09 5.77 3.16
C ALA A 417 -24.18 7.00 3.18
N ALA A 418 -22.91 6.83 3.58
CA ALA A 418 -21.91 7.90 3.56
C ALA A 418 -21.62 8.39 2.13
N LEU A 419 -21.58 7.48 1.16
CA LEU A 419 -21.42 7.82 -0.24
C LEU A 419 -22.63 8.61 -0.75
N THR A 420 -23.85 8.15 -0.50
CA THR A 420 -25.08 8.84 -0.90
C THR A 420 -25.22 10.22 -0.24
N GLU A 421 -24.89 10.34 1.04
CA GLU A 421 -24.86 11.64 1.75
C GLU A 421 -23.85 12.60 1.09
N SER A 422 -22.67 12.10 0.72
CA SER A 422 -21.64 12.91 0.05
C SER A 422 -22.05 13.35 -1.37
N GLU A 423 -22.73 12.49 -2.11
CA GLU A 423 -23.28 12.81 -3.44
C GLU A 423 -24.41 13.85 -3.37
N ALA A 424 -25.28 13.76 -2.36
CA ALA A 424 -26.38 14.70 -2.16
C ALA A 424 -25.93 16.07 -1.60
N ALA A 425 -24.80 16.12 -0.88
CA ALA A 425 -24.37 17.30 -0.13
C ALA A 425 -24.28 18.58 -0.97
N PHE A 426 -23.73 18.51 -2.19
CA PHE A 426 -23.57 19.69 -3.04
C PHE A 426 -24.93 20.24 -3.52
N GLY A 427 -25.83 19.36 -3.93
CA GLY A 427 -27.20 19.73 -4.31
C GLY A 427 -27.98 20.32 -3.14
N ALA A 428 -27.85 19.73 -1.95
CA ALA A 428 -28.47 20.26 -0.73
C ALA A 428 -27.94 21.66 -0.36
N MET A 429 -26.63 21.90 -0.54
CA MET A 429 -26.03 23.22 -0.31
C MET A 429 -26.56 24.28 -1.28
N LEU A 430 -26.69 23.96 -2.57
CA LEU A 430 -27.30 24.86 -3.55
C LEU A 430 -28.78 25.12 -3.22
N ASN A 431 -29.55 24.07 -2.94
CA ASN A 431 -30.96 24.23 -2.54
C ASN A 431 -31.12 25.09 -1.29
N SER A 432 -30.22 24.96 -0.30
CA SER A 432 -30.21 25.85 0.86
C SER A 432 -30.03 27.32 0.47
N LEU A 433 -29.14 27.65 -0.47
CA LEU A 433 -28.98 29.03 -0.96
C LEU A 433 -30.23 29.52 -1.70
N ARG A 434 -30.85 28.66 -2.51
CA ARG A 434 -32.11 28.97 -3.21
C ARG A 434 -33.23 29.29 -2.22
N THR A 435 -33.41 28.47 -1.19
CA THR A 435 -34.45 28.71 -0.16
C THR A 435 -34.18 30.00 0.60
N THR A 436 -32.94 30.25 1.02
CA THR A 436 -32.57 31.51 1.70
C THR A 436 -32.80 32.74 0.82
N LEU A 437 -32.55 32.65 -0.49
CA LEU A 437 -32.86 33.74 -1.42
C LEU A 437 -34.36 34.06 -1.45
N ALA A 438 -35.21 33.03 -1.57
CA ALA A 438 -36.67 33.20 -1.60
C ALA A 438 -37.20 33.81 -0.30
N GLU A 439 -36.77 33.28 0.85
CA GLU A 439 -37.12 33.81 2.18
C GLU A 439 -36.72 35.28 2.31
N GLN A 440 -35.50 35.63 1.90
CA GLN A 440 -35.02 37.02 1.94
C GLN A 440 -35.64 37.92 0.87
N LEU A 441 -36.29 37.41 -0.16
CA LEU A 441 -37.08 38.21 -1.09
C LEU A 441 -38.57 38.28 -0.70
N GLY A 442 -39.01 37.46 0.25
CA GLY A 442 -40.41 37.39 0.68
C GLY A 442 -41.30 36.68 -0.33
N VAL A 443 -40.78 35.67 -1.03
CA VAL A 443 -41.51 34.92 -2.06
C VAL A 443 -41.52 33.42 -1.77
N ASP A 444 -42.40 32.69 -2.46
CA ASP A 444 -42.44 31.23 -2.36
C ASP A 444 -41.15 30.59 -2.92
N PRO A 445 -40.48 29.68 -2.17
CA PRO A 445 -39.22 29.07 -2.57
C PRO A 445 -39.31 28.08 -3.75
N THR A 446 -40.52 27.67 -4.13
CA THR A 446 -40.75 26.78 -5.27
C THR A 446 -41.05 27.55 -6.54
N THR A 447 -41.93 28.54 -6.49
CA THR A 447 -42.39 29.29 -7.67
C THR A 447 -41.61 30.58 -7.92
N PHE A 448 -41.07 31.23 -6.88
CA PHE A 448 -40.50 32.58 -6.97
C PHE A 448 -41.47 33.62 -7.58
N ASP A 449 -42.77 33.38 -7.45
CA ASP A 449 -43.83 34.22 -8.04
C ASP A 449 -43.68 35.69 -7.64
N GLY A 450 -43.77 36.58 -8.61
CA GLY A 450 -43.63 38.03 -8.43
C GLY A 450 -42.19 38.57 -8.42
N VAL A 451 -41.13 37.75 -8.40
CA VAL A 451 -39.74 38.26 -8.40
C VAL A 451 -39.31 38.82 -9.76
N GLY A 452 -39.83 38.31 -10.88
CA GLY A 452 -39.43 38.72 -12.23
C GLY A 452 -39.72 40.19 -12.50
N LEU A 453 -40.94 40.65 -12.22
CA LEU A 453 -41.30 42.06 -12.35
C LEU A 453 -40.45 42.94 -11.42
N ARG A 454 -40.29 42.53 -10.16
CA ARG A 454 -39.45 43.22 -9.17
C ARG A 454 -38.00 43.35 -9.63
N SER A 455 -37.44 42.29 -10.20
CA SER A 455 -36.09 42.26 -10.76
C SER A 455 -35.92 43.29 -11.88
N VAL A 456 -36.89 43.37 -12.81
CA VAL A 456 -36.87 44.36 -13.90
C VAL A 456 -36.91 45.78 -13.34
N THR A 457 -37.74 46.01 -12.31
CA THR A 457 -37.88 47.32 -11.67
C THR A 457 -36.58 47.81 -11.03
N VAL A 458 -35.87 46.95 -10.29
CA VAL A 458 -34.62 47.32 -9.60
C VAL A 458 -33.39 47.41 -10.50
N THR A 459 -33.41 46.74 -11.66
CA THR A 459 -32.27 46.68 -12.56
C THR A 459 -31.96 48.06 -13.14
N GLY A 460 -30.71 48.53 -13.01
CA GLY A 460 -30.27 49.85 -13.46
C GLY A 460 -30.62 51.01 -12.50
N VAL A 461 -31.21 50.72 -11.32
CA VAL A 461 -31.49 51.74 -10.30
C VAL A 461 -30.19 52.21 -9.64
N THR A 462 -29.32 51.27 -9.25
CA THR A 462 -28.11 51.56 -8.45
C THR A 462 -26.81 51.71 -9.26
N ALA A 463 -26.86 51.57 -10.59
CA ALA A 463 -25.70 51.59 -11.51
C ALA A 463 -24.56 50.59 -11.14
N ASP A 464 -24.88 49.56 -10.36
CA ASP A 464 -23.96 48.50 -9.95
C ASP A 464 -24.22 47.26 -10.79
N LEU A 465 -23.32 46.99 -11.75
CA LEU A 465 -23.41 45.86 -12.67
C LEU A 465 -23.49 44.50 -11.96
N ARG A 466 -22.87 44.35 -10.78
CA ARG A 466 -22.92 43.11 -10.00
C ARG A 466 -24.30 42.92 -9.38
N PHE A 467 -24.88 44.00 -8.86
CA PHE A 467 -26.24 43.99 -8.35
C PHE A 467 -27.27 43.72 -9.46
N ASP A 468 -27.11 44.35 -10.62
CA ASP A 468 -27.99 44.13 -11.78
C ASP A 468 -27.92 42.67 -12.25
N ALA A 469 -26.71 42.09 -12.32
CA ALA A 469 -26.53 40.67 -12.62
C ALA A 469 -27.17 39.74 -11.57
N PHE A 470 -27.13 40.12 -10.29
CA PHE A 470 -27.79 39.39 -9.21
C PHE A 470 -29.31 39.46 -9.34
N ALA A 471 -29.88 40.67 -9.51
CA ALA A 471 -31.31 40.88 -9.65
C ALA A 471 -31.87 40.07 -10.83
N MET A 472 -31.26 40.20 -12.01
CA MET A 472 -31.67 39.46 -13.20
C MET A 472 -31.63 37.94 -13.02
N ARG A 473 -30.62 37.40 -12.33
CA ARG A 473 -30.53 35.96 -12.01
C ARG A 473 -31.58 35.54 -10.98
N ALA A 474 -31.91 36.38 -10.00
CA ALA A 474 -32.98 36.13 -9.06
C ALA A 474 -34.37 36.12 -9.74
N GLY A 475 -34.61 37.05 -10.67
CA GLY A 475 -35.85 37.09 -11.46
C GLY A 475 -36.03 35.90 -12.40
N ALA A 476 -34.94 35.31 -12.91
CA ALA A 476 -35.00 34.15 -13.79
C ALA A 476 -35.60 32.89 -13.14
N PHE A 477 -35.66 32.83 -11.79
CA PHE A 477 -36.25 31.70 -11.06
C PHE A 477 -37.76 31.54 -11.29
N GLU A 478 -38.50 32.64 -11.43
CA GLU A 478 -39.96 32.62 -11.67
C GLU A 478 -40.30 31.92 -13.00
N GLY A 479 -39.50 32.16 -14.04
CA GLY A 479 -39.67 31.54 -15.36
C GLY A 479 -39.12 30.13 -15.50
N GLY A 480 -38.70 29.48 -14.40
CA GLY A 480 -38.07 28.14 -14.43
C GLY A 480 -36.64 28.11 -15.00
N ASN A 481 -36.08 29.26 -15.37
CA ASN A 481 -34.72 29.41 -15.94
C ASN A 481 -33.67 29.76 -14.86
N GLY A 482 -34.00 29.59 -13.58
CA GLY A 482 -33.14 29.94 -12.46
C GLY A 482 -31.94 29.00 -12.32
N ASP A 483 -30.74 29.56 -12.43
CA ASP A 483 -29.48 28.84 -12.20
C ASP A 483 -28.91 29.20 -10.82
N VAL A 484 -29.11 28.31 -9.84
CA VAL A 484 -28.60 28.47 -8.47
C VAL A 484 -27.08 28.39 -8.43
N GLU A 485 -26.45 27.53 -9.24
CA GLU A 485 -24.99 27.37 -9.25
C GLU A 485 -24.32 28.62 -9.83
N GLY A 486 -24.89 29.17 -10.90
CA GLY A 486 -24.51 30.44 -11.47
C GLY A 486 -24.68 31.60 -10.50
N LEU A 487 -25.84 31.70 -9.83
CA LEU A 487 -26.07 32.72 -8.80
C LEU A 487 -25.06 32.59 -7.65
N ALA A 488 -24.85 31.38 -7.14
CA ALA A 488 -23.86 31.10 -6.11
C ALA A 488 -22.46 31.59 -6.54
N SER A 489 -22.06 31.29 -7.78
CA SER A 489 -20.76 31.71 -8.32
C SER A 489 -20.59 33.24 -8.40
N LEU A 490 -21.66 34.01 -8.58
CA LEU A 490 -21.65 35.48 -8.54
C LEU A 490 -21.44 36.04 -7.13
N LEU A 491 -21.91 35.34 -6.10
CA LEU A 491 -21.79 35.77 -4.71
C LEU A 491 -20.34 35.81 -4.26
N VAL A 492 -19.51 34.85 -4.69
CA VAL A 492 -18.11 34.69 -4.24
C VAL A 492 -17.09 34.87 -5.38
N HIS A 493 -17.54 35.15 -6.61
CA HIS A 493 -16.69 35.26 -7.82
C HIS A 493 -15.83 34.02 -8.08
N LYS A 494 -16.38 32.84 -7.75
CA LYS A 494 -15.69 31.55 -7.87
C LYS A 494 -16.72 30.44 -8.10
N PRO A 495 -16.45 29.44 -8.96
CA PRO A 495 -17.38 28.34 -9.19
C PRO A 495 -17.72 27.58 -7.90
N ALA A 496 -19.01 27.39 -7.61
CA ALA A 496 -19.49 26.77 -6.37
C ALA A 496 -18.91 25.37 -6.11
N ARG A 497 -18.64 24.61 -7.18
CA ARG A 497 -18.00 23.28 -7.12
C ARG A 497 -16.62 23.29 -6.47
N SER A 498 -15.92 24.42 -6.49
CA SER A 498 -14.54 24.60 -6.00
C SER A 498 -14.45 25.28 -4.64
N TRP A 499 -15.59 25.46 -3.97
CA TRP A 499 -15.67 26.16 -2.70
C TRP A 499 -15.09 25.36 -1.53
N THR A 500 -14.84 26.09 -0.46
CA THR A 500 -14.64 25.64 0.92
C THR A 500 -15.85 26.03 1.77
N ASP A 501 -15.99 25.47 2.96
CA ASP A 501 -17.09 25.86 3.87
C ASP A 501 -17.03 27.34 4.26
N ARG A 502 -15.83 27.94 4.28
CA ARG A 502 -15.66 29.38 4.48
C ARG A 502 -16.27 30.18 3.34
N GLU A 503 -16.08 29.75 2.11
CA GLU A 503 -16.66 30.41 0.92
C GLU A 503 -18.19 30.23 0.90
N GLN A 504 -18.72 29.10 1.38
CA GLN A 504 -20.16 28.93 1.59
C GLN A 504 -20.72 29.93 2.61
N GLN A 505 -20.02 30.15 3.74
CA GLN A 505 -20.41 31.17 4.73
C GLN A 505 -20.35 32.58 4.14
N GLN A 506 -19.30 32.88 3.36
CA GLN A 506 -19.18 34.15 2.64
C GLN A 506 -20.33 34.34 1.63
N ALA A 507 -20.71 33.29 0.90
CA ALA A 507 -21.83 33.34 -0.03
C ALA A 507 -23.13 33.68 0.69
N ARG A 508 -23.41 33.09 1.86
CA ARG A 508 -24.60 33.41 2.67
C ARG A 508 -24.62 34.87 3.12
N PHE A 509 -23.48 35.42 3.50
CA PHE A 509 -23.36 36.83 3.87
C PHE A 509 -23.56 37.76 2.68
N GLU A 510 -22.91 37.48 1.55
CA GLU A 510 -23.05 38.27 0.32
C GLU A 510 -24.47 38.19 -0.25
N LEU A 511 -25.14 37.03 -0.12
CA LEU A 511 -26.56 36.86 -0.43
C LEU A 511 -27.39 37.84 0.39
N ALA A 512 -27.29 37.80 1.72
CA ALA A 512 -28.02 38.72 2.61
C ALA A 512 -27.82 40.20 2.26
N LYS A 513 -26.59 40.59 1.93
CA LYS A 513 -26.25 41.96 1.52
C LYS A 513 -26.93 42.36 0.21
N LEU A 514 -26.91 41.50 -0.80
CA LEU A 514 -27.49 41.78 -2.11
C LEU A 514 -29.03 41.75 -2.07
N THR A 515 -29.63 40.84 -1.30
CA THR A 515 -31.09 40.82 -1.13
C THR A 515 -31.61 42.03 -0.36
N ARG A 516 -30.86 42.53 0.63
CA ARG A 516 -31.16 43.80 1.29
C ARG A 516 -31.09 44.97 0.29
N LYS A 517 -30.01 45.04 -0.49
CA LYS A 517 -29.85 46.06 -1.55
C LYS A 517 -30.98 45.98 -2.58
N PHE A 518 -31.49 44.77 -2.86
CA PHE A 518 -32.63 44.56 -3.73
C PHE A 518 -33.87 45.28 -3.21
N ARG A 519 -34.26 45.02 -1.96
CA ARG A 519 -35.41 45.69 -1.32
C ARG A 519 -35.23 47.21 -1.23
N GLU A 520 -34.02 47.69 -0.92
CA GLU A 520 -33.71 49.13 -0.91
C GLU A 520 -33.86 49.75 -2.31
N ALA A 521 -33.42 49.06 -3.36
CA ALA A 521 -33.58 49.52 -4.74
C ALA A 521 -35.05 49.51 -5.20
N GLU A 522 -35.88 48.60 -4.70
CA GLU A 522 -37.34 48.60 -4.95
C GLU A 522 -37.99 49.87 -4.39
N ALA A 523 -37.67 50.24 -3.15
CA ALA A 523 -38.18 51.46 -2.53
C ALA A 523 -37.73 52.73 -3.25
N LEU A 524 -36.50 52.74 -3.79
CA LEU A 524 -35.93 53.90 -4.50
C LEU A 524 -36.33 53.98 -5.98
N ALA A 525 -36.96 52.96 -6.55
CA ALA A 525 -37.37 52.94 -7.96
C ALA A 525 -38.35 54.09 -8.31
N ALA A 526 -39.15 54.54 -7.33
CA ALA A 526 -40.05 55.70 -7.43
C ALA A 526 -39.32 56.99 -7.83
N ILE A 527 -38.07 57.18 -7.35
CA ILE A 527 -37.28 58.40 -7.53
C ILE A 527 -36.83 58.57 -9.00
N LYS A 528 -36.78 57.48 -9.78
CA LYS A 528 -36.43 57.48 -11.21
C LYS A 528 -37.65 57.45 -12.15
N GLY A 529 -38.86 57.71 -11.64
CA GLY A 529 -40.08 57.73 -12.46
C GLY A 529 -40.53 56.34 -12.94
N ARG A 530 -40.16 55.27 -12.21
CA ARG A 530 -40.67 53.91 -12.42
C ARG A 530 -41.73 53.60 -11.39
N ASP A 531 -42.81 52.91 -11.79
CA ASP A 531 -43.87 52.48 -10.88
C ASP A 531 -43.31 51.45 -9.87
N PRO A 532 -43.34 51.73 -8.56
CA PRO A 532 -42.87 50.80 -7.53
C PRO A 532 -43.76 49.56 -7.51
N THR A 533 -43.16 48.38 -7.67
CA THR A 533 -43.86 47.08 -7.63
C THR A 533 -44.16 46.60 -6.21
N ALA A 534 -43.54 47.22 -5.20
CA ALA A 534 -43.88 47.07 -3.79
C ALA A 534 -43.97 48.46 -3.16
N GLN A 535 -45.13 48.83 -2.64
CA GLN A 535 -45.33 50.10 -1.94
C GLN A 535 -44.95 49.92 -0.47
N ALA A 536 -43.65 49.81 -0.21
CA ALA A 536 -43.13 49.88 1.15
C ALA A 536 -43.23 51.34 1.61
N ILE A 537 -44.15 51.60 2.56
CA ILE A 537 -44.20 52.90 3.22
C ILE A 537 -43.18 52.85 4.36
N SER A 538 -42.15 53.70 4.27
CA SER A 538 -41.15 53.87 5.32
C SER A 538 -41.46 55.17 6.07
N LEU A 539 -41.82 55.06 7.35
CA LEU A 539 -42.13 56.20 8.21
C LEU A 539 -41.01 56.39 9.24
N MET A 540 -40.47 57.60 9.27
CA MET A 540 -39.48 58.05 10.27
C MET A 540 -40.11 59.17 11.09
N VAL A 541 -40.27 58.96 12.39
CA VAL A 541 -40.87 59.95 13.30
C VAL A 541 -39.94 60.20 14.48
N GLY A 542 -39.58 61.46 14.71
CA GLY A 542 -38.77 61.91 15.84
C GLY A 542 -39.20 63.31 16.27
N LEU A 543 -39.98 63.40 17.34
CA LEU A 543 -40.48 64.66 17.91
C LEU A 543 -39.57 65.21 19.02
N ASP A 544 -38.82 64.34 19.71
CA ASP A 544 -37.84 64.72 20.74
C ASP A 544 -36.41 64.56 20.18
N PRO A 545 -35.59 65.62 20.16
CA PRO A 545 -34.18 65.54 19.74
C PRO A 545 -33.32 64.56 20.53
N ASN A 546 -33.76 64.17 21.74
CA ASN A 546 -33.03 63.27 22.64
C ASN A 546 -33.48 61.80 22.55
N SER A 547 -34.51 61.47 21.76
CA SER A 547 -34.96 60.09 21.55
C SER A 547 -34.52 59.57 20.19
N GLN A 548 -34.28 58.26 20.09
CA GLN A 548 -34.00 57.66 18.78
C GLN A 548 -35.26 57.71 17.91
N PRO A 549 -35.17 58.19 16.66
CA PRO A 549 -36.31 58.25 15.76
C PRO A 549 -36.84 56.84 15.48
N LEU A 550 -38.16 56.69 15.55
CA LEU A 550 -38.84 55.42 15.29
C LEU A 550 -38.85 55.15 13.79
N PHE A 551 -38.49 53.92 13.41
CA PHE A 551 -38.47 53.46 12.03
C PHE A 551 -39.45 52.32 11.84
N HIS A 552 -40.49 52.55 11.04
CA HIS A 552 -41.46 51.51 10.67
C HIS A 552 -41.49 51.34 9.15
N ALA A 553 -41.30 50.08 8.73
CA ALA A 553 -41.50 49.65 7.36
C ALA A 553 -42.56 48.56 7.35
N PHE A 554 -43.63 48.77 6.60
CA PHE A 554 -44.71 47.80 6.44
C PHE A 554 -45.21 47.82 4.98
N GLU A 555 -45.79 46.70 4.56
CA GLU A 555 -46.42 46.55 3.26
C GLU A 555 -47.94 46.70 3.42
N VAL A 556 -48.58 47.36 2.45
CA VAL A 556 -50.03 47.62 2.46
C VAL A 556 -50.63 47.05 1.18
N THR A 557 -51.69 46.25 1.30
CA THR A 557 -52.45 45.76 0.15
C THR A 557 -53.33 46.86 -0.47
N GLU A 558 -53.74 46.70 -1.72
CA GLU A 558 -54.62 47.68 -2.42
C GLU A 558 -55.95 47.94 -1.67
N LYS A 559 -56.45 46.92 -0.95
CA LYS A 559 -57.66 47.05 -0.13
C LYS A 559 -57.41 47.88 1.14
N GLU A 560 -56.30 47.63 1.82
CA GLU A 560 -55.91 48.38 3.03
C GLU A 560 -55.54 49.83 2.69
N ARG A 561 -54.98 50.07 1.51
CA ARG A 561 -54.70 51.42 1.01
C ARG A 561 -55.98 52.25 0.87
N ARG A 562 -57.04 51.71 0.25
CA ARG A 562 -58.33 52.43 0.14
C ARG A 562 -58.95 52.72 1.50
N GLN A 563 -58.75 51.85 2.48
CA GLN A 563 -59.17 52.10 3.86
C GLN A 563 -58.32 53.19 4.53
N ALA A 564 -57.00 53.18 4.29
CA ALA A 564 -56.09 54.21 4.77
C ALA A 564 -56.41 55.60 4.17
N ASP A 565 -56.75 55.67 2.89
CA ASP A 565 -57.14 56.91 2.21
C ASP A 565 -58.43 57.50 2.85
N GLN A 566 -59.44 56.67 3.12
CA GLN A 566 -60.66 57.09 3.81
C GLN A 566 -60.40 57.58 5.24
N LEU A 567 -59.49 56.93 5.97
CA LEU A 567 -59.07 57.36 7.31
C LEU A 567 -58.28 58.67 7.28
N ALA A 568 -57.43 58.86 6.27
CA ALA A 568 -56.69 60.10 6.06
C ALA A 568 -57.62 61.28 5.79
N GLU A 569 -58.65 61.10 4.95
CA GLU A 569 -59.68 62.13 4.71
C GLU A 569 -60.42 62.51 6.00
N GLN A 570 -60.74 61.53 6.86
CA GLN A 570 -61.39 61.79 8.16
C GLN A 570 -60.47 62.55 9.13
N LEU A 571 -59.18 62.21 9.18
CA LEU A 571 -58.19 62.89 10.00
C LEU A 571 -57.98 64.34 9.56
N ILE A 572 -57.88 64.57 8.25
CA ILE A 572 -57.76 65.92 7.68
C ILE A 572 -59.02 66.75 8.00
N ALA A 573 -60.21 66.20 7.77
CA ALA A 573 -61.47 66.89 8.07
C ALA A 573 -61.62 67.24 9.57
N ALA A 574 -61.12 66.39 10.47
CA ALA A 574 -61.11 66.66 11.92
C ALA A 574 -60.14 67.78 12.32
N MET A 575 -59.05 67.97 11.56
CA MET A 575 -58.02 68.98 11.82
C MET A 575 -58.37 70.36 11.23
N GLU A 576 -59.04 70.40 10.06
CA GLU A 576 -59.47 71.64 9.39
C GLU A 576 -60.38 72.53 10.25
N GLY A 577 -61.14 71.95 11.20
CA GLY A 577 -61.98 72.69 12.14
C GLY A 577 -61.22 73.56 13.17
N SER A 578 -59.90 73.38 13.32
CA SER A 578 -59.11 73.95 14.41
C SER A 578 -58.37 75.27 14.10
N LYS A 579 -58.31 75.70 12.82
CA LYS A 579 -57.51 76.88 12.36
C LYS A 579 -56.07 76.91 12.88
N SER A 580 -55.43 75.75 12.99
CA SER A 580 -54.05 75.65 13.48
C SER A 580 -53.04 75.93 12.35
N PRO A 581 -51.84 76.44 12.65
CA PRO A 581 -50.75 76.51 11.67
C PRO A 581 -50.36 75.10 11.21
N SER A 582 -49.98 74.93 9.94
CA SER A 582 -49.60 73.62 9.37
C SER A 582 -48.50 72.89 10.16
N ALA A 583 -47.61 73.63 10.83
CA ALA A 583 -46.59 73.04 11.70
C ALA A 583 -47.18 72.26 12.91
N VAL A 584 -48.29 72.72 13.47
CA VAL A 584 -48.99 72.07 14.59
C VAL A 584 -49.74 70.83 14.10
N GLU A 585 -50.30 70.91 12.89
CA GLU A 585 -50.97 69.79 12.22
C GLU A 585 -50.00 68.63 11.94
N TYR A 586 -48.81 68.93 11.40
CA TYR A 586 -47.77 67.92 11.20
C TYR A 586 -47.25 67.34 12.52
N ALA A 587 -47.08 68.16 13.56
CA ALA A 587 -46.67 67.68 14.88
C ALA A 587 -47.73 66.77 15.52
N ALA A 588 -49.02 67.06 15.33
CA ALA A 588 -50.12 66.24 15.81
C ALA A 588 -50.16 64.87 15.11
N ILE A 589 -49.99 64.82 13.79
CA ILE A 589 -49.91 63.57 13.02
C ILE A 589 -48.69 62.73 13.47
N ALA A 590 -47.53 63.37 13.64
CA ALA A 590 -46.35 62.70 14.17
C ALA A 590 -46.60 62.12 15.57
N ARG A 591 -47.34 62.82 16.44
CA ARG A 591 -47.68 62.34 17.78
C ARG A 591 -48.67 61.17 17.77
N VAL A 592 -49.64 61.18 16.86
CA VAL A 592 -50.55 60.04 16.64
C VAL A 592 -49.76 58.79 16.21
N LEU A 593 -48.78 58.96 15.33
CA LEU A 593 -47.88 57.89 14.90
C LEU A 593 -47.03 57.33 16.05
N GLU A 594 -46.52 58.19 16.93
CA GLU A 594 -45.78 57.78 18.14
C GLU A 594 -46.67 56.98 19.11
N ILE A 595 -47.93 57.38 19.29
CA ILE A 595 -48.90 56.66 20.14
C ILE A 595 -49.24 55.29 19.56
N LEU A 596 -49.51 55.22 18.25
CA LEU A 596 -49.82 53.96 17.57
C LEU A 596 -48.65 52.99 17.63
N SER A 597 -47.42 53.48 17.49
CA SER A 597 -46.21 52.65 17.59
C SER A 597 -45.92 52.16 19.02
N SER A 598 -46.19 52.96 20.05
CA SER A 598 -46.08 52.50 21.44
C SER A 598 -47.10 51.40 21.80
N ASN A 599 -48.33 51.46 21.29
CA ASN A 599 -49.38 50.46 21.56
C ASN A 599 -49.12 49.12 20.84
N VAL A 600 -48.47 49.13 19.68
CA VAL A 600 -48.08 47.89 18.97
C VAL A 600 -46.95 47.16 19.69
N SER A 601 -46.11 47.87 20.45
CA SER A 601 -45.01 47.26 21.23
C SER A 601 -45.46 46.61 22.55
N GLU A 602 -46.67 46.87 23.05
CA GLU A 602 -47.23 46.23 24.27
C GLU A 602 -48.12 45.00 23.96
N ALA A 603 -48.52 44.81 22.70
CA ALA A 603 -49.42 43.72 22.27
C ALA A 603 -48.69 42.53 21.59
N VAL A 604 -47.37 42.57 21.52
CA VAL A 604 -46.46 41.50 21.06
C VAL A 604 -45.61 41.06 22.24
#